data_AF-A0AAQ4RLS9-F1
#
_entry.id   AF-A0AAQ4RLS9-F1
#
_cell.length_a   1.000
_cell.length_b   1.000
_cell.length_c   1.000
_cell.angle_alpha   90.00
_cell.angle_beta   90.00
_cell.angle_gamma   90.00
#
_symmetry.space_group_name_H-M   'P 1'
#
loop_
_entity.id
_entity.type
_entity.pdbx_description
1 polymer ?
#
loop_
_entity_poly.entity_id
_entity_poly.type
_entity_poly.pdbx_seq_one_letter_code
_entity_poly.pdbx_strand_id
1 'polypeptide(L)'
;MATGELNPNHYPAQRAAKVVQHYLNVQYGSPFRLFGLHKVHSGNAEDVADSGRKYQLEISVQEIINNVRHDCSSPVGRIRACFLQSFSPRTH
;
A
#
# COMPACT_ATOMS: atom_id res chain seq x y z
N MET A 1 11.63 4.63 20.11
CA MET A 1 11.13 3.24 20.13
C MET A 1 9.65 3.27 19.83
N ALA A 2 9.24 2.89 18.61
CA ALA A 2 7.83 2.75 18.27
C ALA A 2 7.69 1.63 17.23
N THR A 3 8.05 0.42 17.63
CA THR A 3 7.61 -0.81 16.98
C THR A 3 6.15 -0.97 17.37
N GLY A 4 5.23 -0.96 16.40
CA GLY A 4 3.82 -0.90 16.76
C GLY A 4 2.89 -1.24 15.62
N GLU A 5 1.80 -1.91 15.98
CA GLU A 5 0.64 -2.07 15.12
C GLU A 5 0.15 -0.69 14.68
N LEU A 6 0.09 -0.48 13.38
CA LEU A 6 -0.40 0.76 12.78
C LEU A 6 -1.91 0.69 12.71
N ASN A 7 -2.57 1.71 13.28
CA ASN A 7 -4.00 1.87 13.10
C ASN A 7 -4.32 2.08 11.60
N PRO A 8 -5.14 1.22 10.98
CA PRO A 8 -5.42 1.24 9.54
C PRO A 8 -6.14 2.53 9.08
N ASN A 9 -6.85 3.21 9.98
CA ASN A 9 -7.52 4.49 9.70
C ASN A 9 -6.60 5.69 9.93
N HIS A 10 -5.42 5.48 10.51
CA HIS A 10 -4.49 6.56 10.80
C HIS A 10 -3.59 6.86 9.60
N TYR A 11 -3.11 8.11 9.53
CA TYR A 11 -2.36 8.60 8.38
C TYR A 11 -1.10 7.78 8.00
N PRO A 12 -0.34 7.14 8.93
CA PRO A 12 0.85 6.38 8.57
C PRO A 12 0.50 5.15 7.72
N ALA A 13 -0.51 4.38 8.13
CA ALA A 13 -0.95 3.19 7.39
C ALA A 13 -1.49 3.57 6.01
N GLN A 14 -2.27 4.65 5.92
CA GLN A 14 -2.84 5.14 4.67
C GLN A 14 -1.78 5.65 3.69
N ARG A 15 -0.79 6.41 4.16
CA ARG A 15 0.31 6.88 3.30
C ARG A 15 1.13 5.71 2.77
N ALA A 16 1.44 4.77 3.66
CA ALA A 16 2.24 3.61 3.35
C ALA A 16 1.49 2.69 2.35
N ALA A 17 0.16 2.56 2.47
CA ALA A 17 -0.69 1.86 1.50
C ALA A 17 -0.74 2.57 0.12
N LYS A 18 -0.75 3.91 0.08
CA LYS A 18 -0.68 4.67 -1.19
C LYS A 18 0.64 4.45 -1.93
N VAL A 19 1.76 4.33 -1.22
CA VAL A 19 3.05 4.00 -1.86
C VAL A 19 2.96 2.65 -2.57
N VAL A 20 2.38 1.63 -1.92
CA VAL A 20 2.13 0.32 -2.53
C VAL A 20 1.21 0.44 -3.75
N GLN A 21 0.14 1.21 -3.64
CA GLN A 21 -0.77 1.46 -4.77
C GLN A 21 -0.03 2.09 -5.96
N HIS A 22 0.81 3.11 -5.73
CA HIS A 22 1.60 3.73 -6.78
C HIS A 22 2.57 2.75 -7.42
N TYR A 23 3.24 1.92 -6.62
CA TYR A 23 4.12 0.88 -7.13
C TYR A 23 3.38 -0.12 -8.03
N LEU A 24 2.20 -0.57 -7.62
CA LEU A 24 1.36 -1.46 -8.43
C LEU A 24 0.94 -0.81 -9.75
N ASN A 25 0.61 0.48 -9.74
CA ASN A 25 0.25 1.22 -10.95
C ASN A 25 1.44 1.42 -11.89
N VAL A 26 2.66 1.55 -11.37
CA VAL A 26 3.87 1.62 -12.21
C VAL A 26 4.21 0.26 -12.83
N GLN A 27 4.12 -0.83 -12.05
CA GLN A 27 4.53 -2.16 -12.52
C GLN A 27 3.48 -2.84 -13.40
N TYR A 28 2.19 -2.69 -13.06
CA TYR A 28 1.09 -3.44 -13.67
C TYR A 28 0.01 -2.54 -14.28
N GLY A 29 0.12 -1.22 -14.13
CA GLY A 29 -0.85 -0.27 -14.66
C GLY A 29 -0.66 0.00 -16.16
N SER A 30 -1.70 0.54 -16.77
CA SER A 30 -1.72 1.03 -18.14
C SER A 30 -2.74 2.17 -18.26
N PRO A 31 -2.79 2.92 -19.37
CA PRO A 31 -3.79 3.98 -19.56
C PRO A 31 -5.25 3.51 -19.35
N PHE A 32 -5.52 2.22 -19.52
CA PHE A 32 -6.84 1.60 -19.34
C PHE A 32 -6.92 0.68 -18.12
N ARG A 33 -5.87 0.61 -17.29
CA ARG A 33 -5.78 -0.27 -16.12
C ARG A 33 -5.15 0.47 -14.95
N LEU A 34 -5.98 0.83 -13.98
CA LEU A 34 -5.54 1.56 -12.79
C LEU A 34 -6.04 0.87 -11.53
N PHE A 35 -5.13 0.63 -10.59
CA PHE A 35 -5.43 0.09 -9.28
C PHE A 35 -5.69 1.21 -8.27
N GLY A 36 -6.86 1.13 -7.64
CA GLY A 36 -7.31 1.91 -6.50
C GLY A 36 -7.05 1.19 -5.19
N LEU A 37 -6.62 1.91 -4.16
CA LEU A 37 -6.67 1.41 -2.79
C LEU A 37 -8.14 1.35 -2.34
N HIS A 38 -8.64 0.16 -2.01
CA HIS A 38 -10.01 -0.04 -1.50
C HIS A 38 -10.06 0.05 0.03
N LYS A 39 -9.20 -0.73 0.72
CA LYS A 39 -9.18 -0.76 2.19
C LYS A 39 -7.82 -1.18 2.72
N VAL A 40 -7.40 -0.61 3.85
CA VAL A 40 -6.28 -1.11 4.66
C VAL A 40 -6.87 -1.97 5.78
N HIS A 41 -6.47 -3.24 5.85
CA HIS A 41 -6.96 -4.18 6.87
C HIS A 41 -6.10 -4.12 8.13
N SER A 42 -4.79 -4.17 7.97
CA SER A 42 -3.83 -4.10 9.05
C SER A 42 -2.52 -3.48 8.59
N GLY A 43 -1.76 -2.96 9.54
CA GLY A 43 -0.43 -2.45 9.29
C GLY A 43 0.48 -2.66 10.49
N ASN A 44 1.76 -2.85 10.24
CA ASN A 44 2.78 -2.92 11.27
C ASN A 44 4.00 -2.11 10.78
N ALA A 45 4.60 -1.35 11.69
CA ALA A 45 5.89 -0.69 11.46
C ALA A 45 6.93 -1.23 12.43
N GLU A 46 8.05 -1.69 11.85
CA GLU A 46 9.24 -2.15 12.55
C GLU A 46 10.38 -1.17 12.26
N ASP A 47 11.03 -0.65 13.30
CA ASP A 47 12.24 0.15 13.13
C ASP A 47 13.43 -0.81 12.99
N VAL A 48 14.09 -0.80 11.82
CA VAL A 48 15.24 -1.66 11.54
C VAL A 48 16.48 -0.78 11.64
N ALA A 49 17.12 -0.84 12.81
CA ALA A 49 18.22 0.02 13.27
C ALA A 49 19.02 0.73 12.17
N ASP A 50 19.68 -0.02 11.28
CA ASP A 50 20.62 0.52 10.29
C ASP A 50 20.05 0.66 8.86
N SER A 51 18.80 0.26 8.61
CA SER A 51 18.25 0.14 7.25
C SER A 51 16.94 0.93 7.01
N GLY A 52 16.42 1.56 8.05
CA GLY A 52 15.22 2.39 8.03
C GLY A 52 14.01 1.69 8.63
N ARG A 53 12.81 2.09 8.22
CA ARG A 53 11.56 1.55 8.77
C ARG A 53 10.93 0.56 7.83
N LYS A 54 10.68 -0.65 8.31
CA LYS A 54 9.97 -1.70 7.58
C LYS A 54 8.48 -1.61 7.89
N TYR A 55 7.68 -1.54 6.84
CA TYR A 55 6.23 -1.52 6.92
C TYR A 55 5.68 -2.82 6.34
N GLN A 56 4.83 -3.49 7.11
CA GLN A 56 4.07 -4.65 6.67
C GLN A 56 2.61 -4.24 6.65
N LEU A 57 1.98 -4.23 5.48
CA LEU A 57 0.59 -3.83 5.31
C LEU A 57 -0.20 -4.95 4.65
N GLU A 58 -1.43 -5.17 5.13
CA GLU A 58 -2.43 -5.96 4.46
C GLU A 58 -3.48 -5.02 3.86
N ILE A 59 -3.52 -4.95 2.53
CA ILE A 59 -4.38 -4.02 1.80
C ILE A 59 -5.25 -4.75 0.79
N SER A 60 -6.38 -4.16 0.49
CA SER A 60 -7.26 -4.53 -0.62
C SER A 60 -7.15 -3.47 -1.70
N VAL A 61 -6.89 -3.91 -2.93
CA VAL A 61 -6.87 -3.07 -4.13
C VAL A 61 -7.95 -3.52 -5.11
N GLN A 62 -8.47 -2.57 -5.87
CA GLN A 62 -9.47 -2.82 -6.91
C GLN A 62 -9.10 -2.10 -8.19
N GLU A 63 -9.44 -2.66 -9.35
CA GLU A 63 -9.26 -1.96 -10.62
C GLU A 63 -10.38 -0.95 -10.83
N ILE A 64 -10.04 0.31 -11.10
CA ILE A 64 -11.01 1.42 -11.18
C ILE A 64 -11.55 1.60 -12.59
N ILE A 65 -10.74 1.33 -13.62
CA ILE A 65 -11.08 1.67 -15.02
C ILE A 65 -11.91 0.58 -15.70
N ASN A 66 -11.60 -0.71 -15.49
CA ASN A 66 -12.32 -1.84 -16.10
C ASN A 66 -13.66 -2.20 -15.43
N ASN A 67 -14.39 -1.24 -14.89
CA ASN A 67 -15.65 -1.49 -14.18
C ASN A 67 -16.83 -1.80 -15.15
N VAL A 68 -16.54 -2.33 -16.34
CA VAL A 68 -17.48 -2.59 -17.45
C VAL A 68 -18.14 -3.98 -17.36
N ARG A 69 -17.87 -4.76 -16.31
CA ARG A 69 -18.64 -6.00 -16.07
C ARG A 69 -19.74 -5.76 -15.04
N HIS A 70 -20.93 -5.52 -15.59
CA HIS A 70 -22.25 -5.79 -15.04
C HIS A 70 -22.26 -6.53 -13.70
N ASP A 71 -22.86 -5.91 -12.70
CA ASP A 71 -23.57 -6.54 -11.58
C ASP A 71 -23.00 -7.86 -11.05
N CYS A 72 -21.75 -7.87 -10.58
CA CYS A 72 -21.25 -8.79 -9.55
C CYS A 72 -19.80 -8.44 -9.20
N SER A 73 -19.56 -8.00 -7.96
CA SER A 73 -18.29 -8.08 -7.24
C SER A 73 -17.02 -7.89 -8.09
N SER A 74 -16.60 -6.64 -8.31
CA SER A 74 -15.26 -6.37 -8.83
C SER A 74 -14.24 -7.12 -7.97
N PRO A 75 -13.31 -7.90 -8.56
CA PRO A 75 -12.39 -8.74 -7.79
C PRO A 75 -11.47 -7.86 -6.95
N VAL A 76 -11.81 -7.72 -5.67
CA VAL A 76 -10.96 -7.04 -4.68
C VAL A 76 -9.79 -7.97 -4.36
N GLY A 77 -8.64 -7.67 -4.95
CA GLY A 77 -7.39 -8.39 -4.70
C GLY A 77 -6.84 -8.00 -3.32
N ARG A 78 -6.65 -8.98 -2.44
CA ARG A 78 -5.96 -8.77 -1.17
C ARG A 78 -4.46 -8.99 -1.37
N ILE A 79 -3.66 -7.98 -1.02
CA ILE A 79 -2.20 -8.00 -1.17
C ILE A 79 -1.58 -7.75 0.20
N ARG A 80 -0.61 -8.58 0.55
CA ARG A 80 0.33 -8.30 1.64
C ARG A 80 1.57 -7.64 1.05
N ALA A 81 1.81 -6.40 1.44
CA ALA A 81 2.96 -5.63 1.00
C ALA A 81 3.93 -5.45 2.15
N CYS A 82 5.21 -5.73 1.89
CA CYS A 82 6.30 -5.51 2.81
C CYS A 82 7.30 -4.58 2.13
N PHE A 83 7.55 -3.40 2.70
CA PHE A 83 8.52 -2.46 2.13
C PHE A 83 9.38 -1.86 3.22
N LEU A 84 10.65 -1.67 2.87
CA LEU A 84 11.62 -0.98 3.70
C LEU A 84 11.68 0.47 3.22
N GLN A 85 11.22 1.39 4.04
CA GLN A 85 11.44 2.81 3.83
C GLN A 85 12.86 3.13 4.30
N SER A 86 13.84 2.94 3.41
CA SER A 86 15.18 3.46 3.60
C SER A 86 15.12 4.98 3.52
N PHE A 87 15.26 5.64 4.66
CA PHE A 87 15.49 7.08 4.71
C PHE A 87 16.85 7.33 4.04
N SER A 88 16.87 7.61 2.74
CA SER A 88 18.04 8.26 2.15
C SER A 88 18.04 9.67 2.73
N PRO A 89 19.04 10.08 3.55
CA PRO A 89 19.12 11.44 4.01
C PRO A 89 19.35 12.29 2.76
N ARG A 90 18.31 13.01 2.33
CA ARG A 90 18.44 14.02 1.28
C ARG A 90 19.14 15.20 1.94
N THR A 91 20.46 15.10 2.07
CA THR A 91 21.34 16.23 2.40
C THR A 91 21.20 17.25 1.28
N HIS A 92 20.72 18.44 1.62
CA HIS A 92 20.78 19.63 0.78
C HIS A 92 21.76 20.61 1.43
#